data_AF-A0A3L7MP46-F1
#
_entry.id   AF-A0A3L7MP46-F1
#
_cell.length_a   1.000
_cell.length_b   1.000
_cell.length_c   1.000
_cell.angle_alpha   90.00
_cell.angle_beta   90.00
_cell.angle_gamma   90.00
#
_symmetry.space_group_name_H-M   'P 1'
#
loop_
_entity.id
_entity.type
_entity.pdbx_description
1 polymer ?
#
loop_
_entity_poly.entity_id
_entity_poly.type
_entity_poly.pdbx_seq_one_letter_code
_entity_poly.pdbx_strand_id
1 'polypeptide(L)'
;TLAVIEASGWIPTPAIRVVCQQAVDVIVAAQNKEGGWRYQPKPSDADLSVTVMQVVALRAAQNAKLKVPQETLDNAVKYVKSCARPEGGFAYQPGQGVKHAQSAAGALCLELLGKFDDPDVEKALLSLQQKEYKPEMDGYFHYMNYYSMQAHFQAGEKQWSAWHPRVRTFLLESQNADGSWPGWGEDRINGPAKCYSTAMAAMALEVYMHYLPAYQR
;
A
#
# COMPACT_ATOMS: atom_id res chain seq x y z
N THR A 1 2.23 12.10 -6.37
CA THR A 1 0.81 12.16 -6.79
C THR A 1 -0.15 12.04 -5.63
N LEU A 2 -0.15 10.92 -4.89
CA LEU A 2 -1.05 10.71 -3.73
C LEU A 2 -1.09 11.89 -2.75
N ALA A 3 0.06 12.32 -2.21
CA ALA A 3 0.12 13.42 -1.25
C ALA A 3 -0.53 14.73 -1.74
N VAL A 4 -0.37 15.09 -3.02
CA VAL A 4 -0.97 16.30 -3.60
C VAL A 4 -2.48 16.12 -3.79
N ILE A 5 -2.94 14.91 -4.14
CA ILE A 5 -4.37 14.59 -4.22
C ILE A 5 -5.00 14.70 -2.82
N GLU A 6 -4.39 14.11 -1.80
CA GLU A 6 -4.88 14.21 -0.42
C GLU A 6 -4.92 15.67 0.06
N ALA A 7 -3.87 16.45 -0.21
CA ALA A 7 -3.83 17.87 0.09
C ALA A 7 -4.91 18.69 -0.62
N SER A 8 -5.34 18.27 -1.82
CA SER A 8 -6.39 18.97 -2.59
C SER A 8 -7.76 18.93 -1.91
N GLY A 9 -8.01 17.96 -1.02
CA GLY A 9 -9.22 17.92 -0.20
C GLY A 9 -9.27 19.05 0.83
N TRP A 10 -8.12 19.55 1.27
CA TRP A 10 -7.99 20.62 2.26
C TRP A 10 -7.78 22.00 1.61
N ILE A 11 -7.19 22.06 0.42
CA ILE A 11 -6.88 23.30 -0.30
C ILE A 11 -7.49 23.26 -1.72
N PRO A 12 -8.82 23.38 -1.86
CA PRO A 12 -9.52 23.16 -3.13
C PRO A 12 -9.38 24.37 -4.07
N THR A 13 -8.21 24.52 -4.70
CA THR A 13 -8.00 25.54 -5.73
C THR A 13 -8.19 24.96 -7.14
N PRO A 14 -8.65 25.74 -8.14
CA PRO A 14 -8.69 25.27 -9.52
C PRO A 14 -7.32 24.81 -10.04
N ALA A 15 -6.25 25.48 -9.62
CA ALA A 15 -4.89 25.14 -10.01
C ALA A 15 -4.44 23.76 -9.48
N ILE A 16 -4.72 23.44 -8.20
CA ILE A 16 -4.33 22.13 -7.65
C ILE A 16 -5.07 20.99 -8.37
N ARG A 17 -6.33 21.20 -8.77
CA ARG A 17 -7.11 20.19 -9.50
C ARG A 17 -6.49 19.87 -10.86
N VAL A 18 -6.00 20.88 -11.58
CA VAL A 18 -5.30 20.70 -12.86
C VAL A 18 -4.00 19.91 -12.66
N VAL A 19 -3.21 20.26 -11.65
CA VAL A 19 -1.96 19.55 -11.32
C VAL A 19 -2.23 18.10 -10.94
N CYS A 20 -3.27 17.84 -10.14
CA CYS A 20 -3.66 16.48 -9.78
C CYS A 20 -4.09 15.66 -11.01
N GLN A 21 -4.88 16.23 -11.92
CA GLN A 21 -5.28 15.53 -13.14
C GLN A 21 -4.07 15.22 -14.04
N GLN A 22 -3.15 16.16 -14.24
CA GLN A 22 -1.93 15.93 -15.00
C GLN A 22 -1.07 14.82 -14.39
N ALA A 23 -0.97 14.78 -13.06
CA ALA A 23 -0.25 13.72 -12.36
C ALA A 23 -0.93 12.34 -12.52
N VAL A 24 -2.25 12.29 -12.56
CA VAL A 24 -3.02 11.06 -12.87
C VAL A 24 -2.79 10.63 -14.31
N ASP A 25 -2.81 11.55 -15.26
CA ASP A 25 -2.61 11.25 -16.68
C ASP A 25 -1.23 10.64 -16.95
N VAL A 26 -0.19 11.10 -16.22
CA VAL A 26 1.15 10.49 -16.27
C VAL A 26 1.13 9.05 -15.76
N ILE A 27 0.42 8.77 -14.66
CA ILE A 27 0.28 7.40 -14.14
C ILE A 27 -0.42 6.53 -15.18
N VAL A 28 -1.55 6.97 -15.72
CA VAL A 28 -2.31 6.22 -16.73
C VAL A 28 -1.46 5.91 -17.96
N ALA A 29 -0.73 6.91 -18.47
CA ALA A 29 0.13 6.74 -19.66
C ALA A 29 1.34 5.82 -19.42
N ALA A 30 1.76 5.64 -18.17
CA ALA A 30 2.91 4.81 -17.82
C ALA A 30 2.54 3.32 -17.59
N GLN A 31 1.25 2.95 -17.60
CA GLN A 31 0.85 1.56 -17.40
C GLN A 31 1.35 0.70 -18.57
N ASN A 32 2.04 -0.40 -18.27
CA ASN A 32 2.52 -1.32 -19.30
C ASN A 32 1.39 -2.24 -19.82
N LYS A 33 1.69 -3.02 -20.87
CA LYS A 33 0.74 -3.98 -21.48
C LYS A 33 0.28 -5.11 -20.53
N GLU A 34 0.99 -5.34 -19.43
CA GLU A 34 0.67 -6.36 -18.43
C GLU A 34 -0.31 -5.81 -17.37
N GLY A 35 -0.52 -4.48 -17.35
CA GLY A 35 -1.39 -3.79 -16.41
C GLY A 35 -0.68 -3.25 -15.17
N GLY A 36 0.65 -3.34 -15.10
CA GLY A 36 1.45 -2.88 -13.98
C GLY A 36 2.32 -1.66 -14.30
N TRP A 37 3.09 -1.24 -13.30
CA TRP A 37 4.00 -0.09 -13.37
C TRP A 37 5.38 -0.39 -12.81
N ARG A 38 6.37 0.39 -13.26
CA ARG A 38 7.75 0.38 -12.75
C ARG A 38 8.22 1.78 -12.40
N TYR A 39 9.41 1.87 -11.80
CA TYR A 39 10.01 3.10 -11.28
C TYR A 39 10.17 4.23 -12.31
N GLN A 40 10.31 3.92 -13.60
CA GLN A 40 10.30 4.95 -14.64
C GLN A 40 8.87 5.13 -15.18
N PRO A 41 8.43 6.36 -15.48
CA PRO A 41 7.11 6.62 -16.06
C PRO A 41 7.08 6.26 -17.55
N LYS A 42 7.33 4.98 -17.85
CA LYS A 42 7.37 4.39 -19.18
C LYS A 42 6.70 3.02 -19.14
N PRO A 43 5.89 2.66 -20.16
CA PRO A 43 5.14 1.41 -20.19
C PRO A 43 6.02 0.21 -20.60
N SER A 44 7.10 -0.08 -19.86
CA SER A 44 8.11 -1.08 -20.24
C SER A 44 8.12 -2.36 -19.40
N ASP A 45 7.96 -2.23 -18.08
CA ASP A 45 8.09 -3.32 -17.09
C ASP A 45 7.13 -3.05 -15.93
N ALA A 46 6.97 -4.00 -15.03
CA ALA A 46 6.15 -3.86 -13.84
C ALA A 46 6.70 -4.62 -12.62
N ASP A 47 6.38 -4.13 -11.43
CA ASP A 47 6.35 -4.92 -10.19
C ASP A 47 5.13 -4.60 -9.35
N LEU A 48 4.85 -5.48 -8.37
CA LEU A 48 3.72 -5.31 -7.49
C LEU A 48 3.85 -4.09 -6.56
N SER A 49 5.06 -3.71 -6.16
CA SER A 49 5.27 -2.62 -5.18
C SER A 49 4.89 -1.27 -5.77
N VAL A 50 5.39 -0.97 -6.97
CA VAL A 50 5.05 0.25 -7.70
C VAL A 50 3.60 0.20 -8.17
N THR A 51 3.11 -0.96 -8.64
CA THR A 51 1.72 -1.10 -9.09
C THR A 51 0.72 -0.75 -7.98
N VAL A 52 0.92 -1.26 -6.76
CA VAL A 52 0.06 -0.94 -5.62
C VAL A 52 0.10 0.56 -5.32
N MET A 53 1.28 1.18 -5.31
CA MET A 53 1.40 2.63 -5.09
C MET A 53 0.61 3.44 -6.13
N GLN A 54 0.65 3.05 -7.41
CA GLN A 54 -0.14 3.72 -8.44
C GLN A 54 -1.64 3.51 -8.23
N VAL A 55 -2.08 2.30 -7.87
CA VAL A 55 -3.48 2.03 -7.60
C VAL A 55 -4.00 2.85 -6.42
N VAL A 56 -3.26 2.95 -5.32
CA VAL A 56 -3.64 3.80 -4.18
C VAL A 56 -3.82 5.26 -4.63
N ALA A 57 -2.90 5.79 -5.45
CA ALA A 57 -3.02 7.15 -5.99
C ALA A 57 -4.22 7.32 -6.94
N LEU A 58 -4.50 6.34 -7.79
CA LEU A 58 -5.65 6.37 -8.72
C LEU A 58 -6.98 6.25 -7.96
N ARG A 59 -7.03 5.47 -6.88
CA ARG A 59 -8.22 5.38 -6.01
C ARG A 59 -8.48 6.67 -5.25
N ALA A 60 -7.43 7.29 -4.70
CA ALA A 60 -7.54 8.64 -4.14
C ALA A 60 -8.02 9.65 -5.20
N ALA A 61 -7.55 9.54 -6.44
CA ALA A 61 -8.00 10.40 -7.54
C ALA A 61 -9.49 10.22 -7.85
N GLN A 62 -10.01 8.98 -7.86
CA GLN A 62 -11.45 8.72 -8.02
C GLN A 62 -12.26 9.32 -6.87
N ASN A 63 -11.80 9.19 -5.63
CA ASN A 63 -12.45 9.81 -4.46
C ASN A 63 -12.47 11.35 -4.58
N ALA A 64 -11.42 11.95 -5.15
CA ALA A 64 -11.34 13.38 -5.47
C ALA A 64 -12.12 13.79 -6.74
N LYS A 65 -12.88 12.87 -7.35
CA LYS A 65 -13.65 13.09 -8.59
C LYS A 65 -12.78 13.52 -9.78
N LEU A 66 -11.53 13.05 -9.84
CA LEU A 66 -10.65 13.18 -11.00
C LEU A 66 -10.95 12.04 -11.99
N LYS A 67 -10.57 12.25 -13.26
CA LYS A 67 -10.81 11.26 -14.31
C LYS A 67 -9.77 10.15 -14.23
N VAL A 68 -10.23 8.93 -13.99
CA VAL A 68 -9.42 7.70 -14.04
C VAL A 68 -10.16 6.70 -14.93
N PRO A 69 -9.55 6.23 -16.03
CA PRO A 69 -10.16 5.20 -16.88
C PRO A 69 -10.35 3.89 -16.11
N GLN A 70 -11.54 3.29 -16.20
CA GLN A 70 -11.83 2.02 -15.53
C GLN A 70 -10.95 0.87 -16.05
N GLU A 71 -10.66 0.87 -17.36
CA GLU A 71 -9.77 -0.12 -17.99
C GLU A 71 -8.39 -0.16 -17.33
N THR A 72 -7.84 1.00 -16.92
CA THR A 72 -6.56 1.06 -16.21
C THR A 72 -6.61 0.28 -14.89
N LEU A 73 -7.71 0.38 -14.15
CA LEU A 73 -7.90 -0.33 -12.88
C LEU A 73 -8.14 -1.82 -13.11
N ASP A 74 -8.92 -2.18 -14.13
CA ASP A 74 -9.18 -3.58 -14.48
C ASP A 74 -7.90 -4.30 -14.92
N ASN A 75 -7.02 -3.61 -15.64
CA ASN A 75 -5.70 -4.14 -15.99
C ASN A 75 -4.78 -4.27 -14.76
N ALA A 76 -4.85 -3.34 -13.82
CA ALA A 76 -4.13 -3.46 -12.56
C ALA A 76 -4.57 -4.69 -11.75
N VAL A 77 -5.88 -5.00 -11.70
CA VAL A 77 -6.37 -6.24 -11.08
C VAL A 77 -5.71 -7.46 -11.72
N LYS A 78 -5.67 -7.54 -13.06
CA LYS A 78 -5.04 -8.68 -13.77
C LYS A 78 -3.57 -8.84 -13.38
N TYR A 79 -2.82 -7.73 -13.35
CA TYR A 79 -1.42 -7.76 -12.97
C TYR A 79 -1.21 -8.22 -11.52
N VAL A 80 -1.96 -7.66 -10.57
CA VAL A 80 -1.86 -8.02 -9.14
C VAL A 80 -2.18 -9.49 -8.95
N LYS A 81 -3.24 -9.99 -9.58
CA LYS A 81 -3.59 -11.43 -9.54
C LYS A 81 -2.51 -12.32 -10.14
N SER A 82 -1.81 -11.87 -11.18
CA SER A 82 -0.69 -12.64 -11.75
C SER A 82 0.52 -12.75 -10.80
N CYS A 83 0.59 -11.91 -9.76
CA CYS A 83 1.58 -12.00 -8.70
C CYS A 83 1.15 -12.91 -7.54
N ALA A 84 -0.12 -13.32 -7.46
CA ALA A 84 -0.62 -14.20 -6.41
C ALA A 84 -0.02 -15.61 -6.53
N ARG A 85 0.18 -16.27 -5.39
CA ARG A 85 0.82 -17.59 -5.32
C ARG A 85 -0.14 -18.65 -4.76
N PRO A 86 -0.13 -19.89 -5.28
CA PRO A 86 -1.01 -20.96 -4.80
C PRO A 86 -0.91 -21.23 -3.29
N GLU A 87 0.31 -21.13 -2.75
CA GLU A 87 0.63 -21.29 -1.33
C GLU A 87 0.12 -20.15 -0.43
N GLY A 88 -0.44 -19.08 -1.02
CA GLY A 88 -0.92 -17.89 -0.33
C GLY A 88 0.12 -16.77 -0.30
N GLY A 89 -0.37 -15.53 -0.45
CA GLY A 89 0.48 -14.35 -0.57
C GLY A 89 0.85 -14.01 -2.01
N PHE A 90 1.67 -12.97 -2.14
CA PHE A 90 2.01 -12.37 -3.43
C PHE A 90 3.53 -12.26 -3.60
N ALA A 91 3.97 -12.39 -4.85
CA ALA A 91 5.34 -12.21 -5.28
C ALA A 91 5.62 -10.77 -5.72
N TYR A 92 6.90 -10.41 -5.85
CA TYR A 92 7.30 -9.09 -6.36
C TYR A 92 7.03 -8.92 -7.85
N GLN A 93 7.27 -9.98 -8.62
CA GLN A 93 6.87 -10.10 -10.02
C GLN A 93 6.24 -11.47 -10.25
N PRO A 94 5.42 -11.64 -11.31
CA PRO A 94 4.84 -12.93 -11.67
C PRO A 94 5.91 -14.03 -11.78
N GLY A 95 5.59 -15.21 -11.27
CA GLY A 95 6.49 -16.37 -11.30
C GLY A 95 7.53 -16.42 -10.18
N GLN A 96 7.78 -15.34 -9.44
CA GLN A 96 8.68 -15.34 -8.28
C GLN A 96 8.01 -15.92 -7.01
N GLY A 97 8.79 -16.07 -5.94
CA GLY A 97 8.29 -16.54 -4.64
C GLY A 97 7.58 -15.46 -3.83
N VAL A 98 6.80 -15.90 -2.83
CA VAL A 98 6.05 -15.05 -1.90
C VAL A 98 6.96 -14.09 -1.14
N LYS A 99 6.48 -12.85 -0.93
CA LYS A 99 7.11 -11.84 -0.08
C LYS A 99 6.07 -11.20 0.83
N HIS A 100 6.42 -10.89 2.08
CA HIS A 100 5.44 -10.44 3.08
C HIS A 100 4.93 -9.02 2.80
N ALA A 101 5.83 -8.08 2.50
CA ALA A 101 5.47 -6.74 2.04
C ALA A 101 4.52 -6.74 0.84
N GLN A 102 4.83 -7.55 -0.18
CA GLN A 102 4.00 -7.70 -1.37
C GLN A 102 2.68 -8.39 -1.07
N SER A 103 2.65 -9.33 -0.13
CA SER A 103 1.41 -10.00 0.27
C SER A 103 0.42 -9.03 0.90
N ALA A 104 0.91 -8.17 1.79
CA ALA A 104 0.12 -7.09 2.37
C ALA A 104 -0.34 -6.09 1.31
N ALA A 105 0.57 -5.64 0.44
CA ALA A 105 0.29 -4.66 -0.59
C ALA A 105 -0.70 -5.19 -1.66
N GLY A 106 -0.54 -6.43 -2.10
CA GLY A 106 -1.40 -7.10 -3.07
C GLY A 106 -2.81 -7.29 -2.53
N ALA A 107 -2.96 -7.73 -1.27
CA ALA A 107 -4.24 -7.84 -0.60
C ALA A 107 -4.98 -6.48 -0.55
N LEU A 108 -4.32 -5.43 -0.04
CA LEU A 108 -4.89 -4.09 -0.02
C LEU A 108 -5.29 -3.63 -1.42
N CYS A 109 -4.45 -3.87 -2.42
CA CYS A 109 -4.71 -3.42 -3.77
C CYS A 109 -5.96 -4.08 -4.37
N LEU A 110 -6.18 -5.37 -4.13
CA LEU A 110 -7.40 -6.05 -4.56
C LEU A 110 -8.63 -5.49 -3.83
N GLU A 111 -8.55 -5.27 -2.53
CA GLU A 111 -9.64 -4.66 -1.74
C GLU A 111 -9.99 -3.25 -2.23
N LEU A 112 -9.00 -2.39 -2.44
CA LEU A 112 -9.18 -1.04 -2.98
C LEU A 112 -9.79 -1.05 -4.39
N LEU A 113 -9.58 -2.11 -5.15
CA LEU A 113 -10.16 -2.35 -6.48
C LEU A 113 -11.51 -3.09 -6.42
N GLY A 114 -12.10 -3.22 -5.23
CA GLY A 114 -13.42 -3.81 -5.02
C GLY A 114 -13.45 -5.34 -5.07
N LYS A 115 -12.30 -6.00 -4.92
CA LYS A 115 -12.16 -7.47 -4.92
C LYS A 115 -12.02 -8.03 -3.51
N PHE A 116 -12.89 -7.58 -2.60
CA PHE A 116 -12.87 -7.95 -1.18
C PHE A 116 -13.00 -9.46 -0.94
N ASP A 117 -13.87 -10.14 -1.71
CA ASP A 117 -14.12 -11.59 -1.59
C ASP A 117 -13.13 -12.45 -2.41
N ASP A 118 -12.07 -11.86 -2.96
CA ASP A 118 -11.07 -12.62 -3.71
C ASP A 118 -10.28 -13.53 -2.75
N PRO A 119 -10.21 -14.86 -3.01
CA PRO A 119 -9.56 -15.79 -2.09
C PRO A 119 -8.07 -15.49 -1.88
N ASP A 120 -7.41 -14.78 -2.79
CA ASP A 120 -6.00 -14.41 -2.64
C ASP A 120 -5.81 -13.34 -1.55
N VAL A 121 -6.83 -12.51 -1.26
CA VAL A 121 -6.83 -11.56 -0.14
C VAL A 121 -6.78 -12.31 1.18
N GLU A 122 -7.75 -13.21 1.43
CA GLU A 122 -7.82 -13.95 2.70
C GLU A 122 -6.54 -14.78 2.93
N LYS A 123 -6.07 -15.50 1.90
CA LYS A 123 -4.83 -16.29 2.00
C LYS A 123 -3.62 -15.43 2.36
N ALA A 124 -3.47 -14.27 1.74
CA ALA A 124 -2.36 -13.36 2.03
C ALA A 124 -2.40 -12.86 3.47
N LEU A 125 -3.56 -12.41 3.98
CA LEU A 125 -3.70 -11.97 5.36
C LEU A 125 -3.41 -13.09 6.36
N LEU A 126 -3.97 -14.28 6.14
CA LEU A 126 -3.71 -15.45 6.99
C LEU A 126 -2.22 -15.83 7.02
N SER A 127 -1.55 -15.79 5.86
CA SER A 127 -0.11 -16.09 5.77
C SER A 127 0.76 -15.16 6.62
N LEU A 128 0.37 -13.89 6.75
CA LEU A 128 1.06 -12.91 7.59
C LEU A 128 0.80 -13.19 9.07
N GLN A 129 -0.44 -13.51 9.44
CA GLN A 129 -0.85 -13.77 10.83
C GLN A 129 -0.18 -15.01 11.45
N GLN A 130 0.17 -16.00 10.62
CA GLN A 130 0.86 -17.22 11.06
C GLN A 130 2.34 -17.03 11.35
N LYS A 131 2.93 -15.89 10.98
CA LYS A 131 4.32 -15.57 11.28
C LYS A 131 4.45 -14.99 12.69
N GLU A 132 5.59 -15.28 13.30
CA GLU A 132 6.04 -14.55 14.48
C GLU A 132 6.20 -13.07 14.10
N TYR A 133 5.59 -12.19 14.88
CA TYR A 133 5.61 -10.76 14.62
C TYR A 133 6.87 -10.14 15.24
N LYS A 134 7.85 -9.84 14.38
CA LYS A 134 9.12 -9.20 14.73
C LYS A 134 9.71 -8.51 13.50
N PRO A 135 10.61 -7.52 13.64
CA PRO A 135 11.13 -6.77 12.52
C PRO A 135 11.75 -7.62 11.40
N GLU A 136 12.39 -8.74 11.75
CA GLU A 136 13.04 -9.65 10.83
C GLU A 136 12.07 -10.40 9.92
N MET A 137 10.75 -10.29 10.15
CA MET A 137 9.76 -10.90 9.28
C MET A 137 9.76 -10.30 7.88
N ASP A 138 10.24 -9.06 7.67
CA ASP A 138 10.43 -8.49 6.34
C ASP A 138 11.57 -7.46 6.34
N GLY A 139 12.40 -7.45 5.30
CA GLY A 139 13.49 -6.46 5.15
C GLY A 139 12.99 -5.02 4.93
N TYR A 140 11.70 -4.84 4.65
CA TYR A 140 11.01 -3.56 4.58
C TYR A 140 9.87 -3.51 5.60
N PHE A 141 10.19 -3.73 6.88
CA PHE A 141 9.22 -3.91 7.95
C PHE A 141 8.21 -2.77 8.08
N HIS A 142 8.65 -1.51 8.01
CA HIS A 142 7.73 -0.37 8.12
C HIS A 142 6.78 -0.30 6.91
N TYR A 143 7.29 -0.54 5.70
CA TYR A 143 6.49 -0.63 4.48
C TYR A 143 5.45 -1.73 4.55
N MET A 144 5.86 -2.94 4.96
CA MET A 144 4.97 -4.07 5.13
C MET A 144 3.86 -3.79 6.16
N ASN A 145 4.19 -3.14 7.28
CA ASN A 145 3.20 -2.75 8.30
C ASN A 145 2.20 -1.70 7.77
N TYR A 146 2.67 -0.70 7.03
CA TYR A 146 1.78 0.32 6.43
C TYR A 146 0.69 -0.32 5.56
N TYR A 147 1.05 -1.26 4.68
CA TYR A 147 0.06 -1.95 3.84
C TYR A 147 -0.75 -2.98 4.62
N SER A 148 -0.13 -3.75 5.51
CA SER A 148 -0.84 -4.81 6.24
C SER A 148 -1.88 -4.25 7.19
N MET A 149 -1.60 -3.12 7.85
CA MET A 149 -2.58 -2.43 8.68
C MET A 149 -3.80 -2.01 7.87
N GLN A 150 -3.60 -1.41 6.69
CA GLN A 150 -4.71 -1.05 5.81
C GLN A 150 -5.47 -2.28 5.30
N ALA A 151 -4.76 -3.32 4.86
CA ALA A 151 -5.41 -4.52 4.32
C ALA A 151 -6.28 -5.23 5.38
N HIS A 152 -5.73 -5.46 6.57
CA HIS A 152 -6.50 -6.05 7.68
C HIS A 152 -7.64 -5.15 8.14
N PHE A 153 -7.48 -3.83 8.03
CA PHE A 153 -8.57 -2.90 8.31
C PHE A 153 -9.68 -3.02 7.26
N GLN A 154 -9.36 -3.06 5.97
CA GLN A 154 -10.38 -3.17 4.91
C GLN A 154 -11.07 -4.54 4.91
N ALA A 155 -10.37 -5.61 5.28
CA ALA A 155 -10.92 -6.96 5.40
C ALA A 155 -11.91 -7.17 6.56
N GLY A 156 -12.17 -6.15 7.37
CA GLY A 156 -13.18 -6.18 8.43
C GLY A 156 -12.66 -6.57 9.82
N GLU A 157 -13.56 -6.54 10.80
CA GLU A 157 -13.23 -6.55 12.23
C GLU A 157 -12.49 -7.82 12.69
N LYS A 158 -12.81 -8.98 12.12
CA LYS A 158 -12.14 -10.25 12.42
C LYS A 158 -10.65 -10.17 12.06
N GLN A 159 -10.34 -9.70 10.85
CA GLN A 159 -8.96 -9.60 10.35
C GLN A 159 -8.21 -8.47 11.07
N TRP A 160 -8.87 -7.34 11.30
CA TRP A 160 -8.32 -6.23 12.06
C TRP A 160 -7.90 -6.65 13.48
N SER A 161 -8.77 -7.34 14.20
CA SER A 161 -8.52 -7.78 15.59
C SER A 161 -7.37 -8.80 15.68
N ALA A 162 -7.12 -9.57 14.62
CA ALA A 162 -6.02 -10.54 14.58
C ALA A 162 -4.64 -9.88 14.39
N TRP A 163 -4.59 -8.69 13.77
CA TRP A 163 -3.35 -8.05 13.34
C TRP A 163 -3.02 -6.77 14.12
N HIS A 164 -3.97 -5.84 14.23
CA HIS A 164 -3.75 -4.52 14.81
C HIS A 164 -3.10 -4.53 16.20
N PRO A 165 -3.54 -5.38 17.17
CA PRO A 165 -2.92 -5.40 18.50
C PRO A 165 -1.42 -5.73 18.46
N ARG A 166 -0.99 -6.59 17.53
CA ARG A 166 0.42 -6.97 17.39
C ARG A 166 1.26 -5.77 16.94
N VAL A 167 0.80 -5.09 15.88
CA VAL A 167 1.48 -3.91 15.33
C VAL A 167 1.48 -2.77 16.34
N ARG A 168 0.31 -2.45 16.91
CA ARG A 168 0.15 -1.33 17.84
C ARG A 168 1.02 -1.50 19.08
N THR A 169 0.96 -2.65 19.74
CA THR A 169 1.74 -2.89 20.95
C THR A 169 3.24 -2.78 20.66
N PHE A 170 3.70 -3.49 19.63
CA PHE A 170 5.13 -3.49 19.28
C PHE A 170 5.66 -2.11 18.91
N LEU A 171 4.94 -1.34 18.07
CA LEU A 171 5.37 0.00 17.69
C LEU A 171 5.37 0.93 18.90
N LEU A 172 4.34 0.93 19.75
CA LEU A 172 4.30 1.82 20.92
C LEU A 172 5.40 1.49 21.94
N GLU A 173 5.72 0.22 22.14
CA GLU A 173 6.81 -0.21 23.04
C GLU A 173 8.20 0.08 22.47
N SER A 174 8.32 0.22 21.15
CA SER A 174 9.59 0.44 20.46
C SER A 174 9.87 1.90 20.10
N GLN A 175 8.97 2.84 20.44
CA GLN A 175 9.16 4.25 20.15
C GLN A 175 10.33 4.80 21.00
N ASN A 176 11.26 5.49 20.35
CA ASN A 176 12.37 6.16 21.04
C ASN A 176 11.85 7.37 21.84
N ALA A 177 12.64 7.82 22.83
CA ALA A 177 12.29 8.99 23.64
C ALA A 177 12.15 10.30 22.84
N ASP A 178 12.79 10.39 21.67
CA ASP A 178 12.65 11.53 20.73
C ASP A 178 11.41 11.44 19.82
N GLY A 179 10.59 10.40 20.01
CA GLY A 179 9.38 10.14 19.22
C GLY A 179 9.62 9.36 17.93
N SER A 180 10.87 9.11 17.54
CA SER A 180 11.22 8.35 16.32
C SER A 180 11.10 6.85 16.51
N TRP A 181 11.01 6.10 15.41
CA TRP A 181 11.12 4.63 15.42
C TRP A 181 12.48 4.15 14.92
N PRO A 182 13.04 3.06 15.49
CA PRO A 182 14.21 2.39 14.92
C PRO A 182 13.97 1.96 13.47
N GLY A 183 15.02 1.87 12.65
CA GLY A 183 14.88 1.44 11.25
C GLY A 183 14.85 -0.08 11.05
N TRP A 184 15.30 -0.88 12.04
CA TRP A 184 15.38 -2.34 11.98
C TRP A 184 15.93 -2.92 10.66
N GLY A 185 17.09 -2.42 10.21
CA GLY A 185 17.72 -2.87 8.97
C GLY A 185 17.33 -2.07 7.72
N GLU A 186 16.42 -1.08 7.84
CA GLU A 186 16.06 -0.16 6.76
C GLU A 186 16.95 1.10 6.71
N ASP A 187 18.15 1.08 7.29
CA ASP A 187 19.02 2.25 7.49
C ASP A 187 19.32 3.03 6.19
N ARG A 188 19.46 2.31 5.07
CA ARG A 188 19.69 2.91 3.74
C ARG A 188 18.58 3.88 3.33
N ILE A 189 17.34 3.59 3.72
CA ILE A 189 16.16 4.40 3.37
C ILE A 189 15.82 5.36 4.52
N ASN A 190 16.10 4.94 5.75
CA ASN A 190 15.72 5.68 6.94
C ASN A 190 16.54 6.96 7.15
N GLY A 191 17.83 6.89 6.81
CA GLY A 191 18.77 7.99 7.02
C GLY A 191 18.98 8.35 8.50
N PRO A 192 19.85 9.32 8.79
CA PRO A 192 20.23 9.65 10.16
C PRO A 192 19.09 10.27 10.98
N ALA A 193 18.14 10.93 10.30
CA ALA A 193 17.00 11.59 10.93
C ALA A 193 15.80 10.65 11.17
N LYS A 194 15.88 9.39 10.73
CA LYS A 194 14.81 8.39 10.90
C LYS A 194 13.44 8.83 10.36
N CYS A 195 13.42 9.67 9.33
CA CYS A 195 12.19 10.26 8.82
C CYS A 195 11.23 9.20 8.28
N TYR A 196 11.77 8.18 7.60
CA TYR A 196 10.96 7.16 6.96
C TYR A 196 10.30 6.21 7.97
N SER A 197 11.05 5.64 8.92
CA SER A 197 10.49 4.75 9.95
C SER A 197 9.44 5.47 10.78
N THR A 198 9.74 6.72 11.16
CA THR A 198 8.83 7.55 11.98
C THR A 198 7.53 7.84 11.23
N ALA A 199 7.62 8.30 9.97
CA ALA A 199 6.42 8.59 9.18
C ALA A 199 5.57 7.33 8.93
N MET A 200 6.21 6.21 8.57
CA MET A 200 5.51 4.96 8.27
C MET A 200 4.88 4.32 9.51
N ALA A 201 5.57 4.37 10.66
CA ALA A 201 5.03 3.89 11.93
C ALA A 201 3.81 4.73 12.36
N ALA A 202 3.90 6.06 12.27
CA ALA A 202 2.78 6.95 12.57
C ALA A 202 1.57 6.65 11.66
N MET A 203 1.77 6.58 10.34
CA MET A 203 0.70 6.24 9.39
C MET A 203 0.09 4.87 9.66
N ALA A 204 0.90 3.86 10.02
CA ALA A 204 0.40 2.53 10.36
C ALA A 204 -0.47 2.53 11.63
N LEU A 205 -0.16 3.39 12.61
CA LEU A 205 -0.95 3.55 13.83
C LEU A 205 -2.23 4.39 13.62
N GLU A 206 -2.29 5.20 12.57
CA GLU A 206 -3.39 6.12 12.31
C GLU A 206 -4.47 5.59 11.35
N VAL A 207 -4.29 4.40 10.76
CA VAL A 207 -5.20 3.82 9.75
C VAL A 207 -6.67 3.88 10.18
N TYR A 208 -6.98 3.51 11.44
CA TYR A 208 -8.35 3.49 11.97
C TYR A 208 -8.89 4.86 12.39
N MET A 209 -8.06 5.90 12.37
CA MET A 209 -8.46 7.26 12.72
C MET A 209 -9.09 8.01 11.53
N HIS A 210 -9.06 7.40 10.33
CA HIS A 210 -9.69 7.92 9.11
C HIS A 210 -9.25 9.33 8.70
N TYR A 211 -8.03 9.74 9.07
CA TYR A 211 -7.50 11.06 8.71
C TYR A 211 -7.27 11.22 7.20
N LEU A 212 -7.05 10.13 6.47
CA LEU A 212 -6.94 10.15 5.02
C LEU A 212 -8.22 9.61 4.37
N PRO A 213 -8.79 10.32 3.37
CA PRO A 213 -9.84 9.82 2.49
C PRO A 213 -9.59 8.41 1.93
N ALA A 214 -8.33 8.03 1.70
CA ALA A 214 -7.96 6.68 1.26
C ALA A 214 -8.30 5.57 2.28
N TYR A 215 -8.52 5.90 3.55
CA TYR A 215 -8.83 4.95 4.63
C TYR A 215 -10.33 4.85 4.94
N GLN A 216 -11.18 5.51 4.15
CA GLN A 216 -12.62 5.42 4.29
C GLN A 216 -13.12 4.10 3.67
N ARG A 217 -14.06 3.44 4.37
CA ARG A 217 -14.77 2.24 3.91
C ARG A 217 -15.99 2.62 3.09
#